data_AF-A0A953RCH6-F1
#
_entry.id   AF-A0A953RCH6-F1
#
_cell.length_a   1.000
_cell.length_b   1.000
_cell.length_c   1.000
_cell.angle_alpha   90.00
_cell.angle_beta   90.00
_cell.angle_gamma   90.00
#
_symmetry.space_group_name_H-M   'P 1'
#
loop_
_entity.id
_entity.type
_entity.pdbx_description
1 polymer ?
#
loop_
_entity_poly.entity_id
_entity_poly.type
_entity_poly.pdbx_seq_one_letter_code
_entity_poly.pdbx_strand_id
1 'polypeptide(L)'
;MPLTAIRQVRKMRGGAQSHLLEADDGNWYVVKFRNNPQHRRILVNELLASAFLEYLKITAPETALVELSPAFLAANADVHISLGTRRIDIEPGWHFGSRYPGDPGRTAVYDFLPDALLPQVVNLEDFRAILVFDKWVGNADGRQSVFYRAMVRRGDPGMTSEPGGRPGFVARMIDHGFAFNGPNWDFPESPLQGLYARRLVYDSVRSLNDFEPWLDQVISFPEEVIDRAWKRIPPDWIDGEEDALDQLLERLFERRKRVPELIAACRQARVNPFPNWT
;
A
#
# COMPACT_ATOMS: atom_id res chain seq x y z
N MET A 1 7.83 15.75 -10.44
CA MET A 1 7.61 16.99 -9.68
C MET A 1 6.46 16.72 -8.72
N PRO A 2 6.42 17.33 -7.52
CA PRO A 2 5.24 17.27 -6.67
C PRO A 2 4.02 17.85 -7.43
N LEU A 3 2.83 17.35 -7.09
CA LEU A 3 1.55 17.80 -7.65
C LEU A 3 0.90 18.80 -6.70
N THR A 4 0.20 19.81 -7.20
CA THR A 4 -0.53 20.75 -6.35
C THR A 4 -1.99 20.30 -6.16
N ALA A 5 -2.48 20.30 -4.92
CA ALA A 5 -3.89 20.04 -4.65
C ALA A 5 -4.78 21.19 -5.13
N ILE A 6 -5.81 20.85 -5.92
CA ILE A 6 -6.73 21.82 -6.53
C ILE A 6 -8.09 21.81 -5.84
N ARG A 7 -8.61 20.64 -5.49
CA ARG A 7 -9.97 20.52 -4.92
C ARG A 7 -10.08 19.40 -3.91
N GLN A 8 -10.74 19.66 -2.77
CA GLN A 8 -11.16 18.59 -1.86
C GLN A 8 -12.44 17.93 -2.38
N VAL A 9 -12.44 16.59 -2.44
CA VAL A 9 -13.61 15.81 -2.88
C VAL A 9 -14.40 15.28 -1.70
N ARG A 10 -13.73 14.55 -0.78
CA ARG A 10 -14.35 13.99 0.42
C ARG A 10 -13.31 13.50 1.43
N LYS A 11 -13.71 13.37 2.69
CA LYS A 11 -12.96 12.63 3.71
C LYS A 11 -13.07 11.13 3.48
N MET A 12 -11.98 10.40 3.67
CA MET A 12 -11.94 8.94 3.56
C MET A 12 -12.14 8.31 4.95
N ARG A 13 -12.59 7.05 4.95
CA ARG A 13 -12.71 6.25 6.18
C ARG A 13 -11.33 5.75 6.60
N GLY A 14 -11.16 5.44 7.89
CA GLY A 14 -9.94 4.83 8.42
C GLY A 14 -9.16 5.72 9.38
N GLY A 15 -8.20 5.12 10.09
CA GLY A 15 -7.44 5.78 11.16
C GLY A 15 -6.53 6.90 10.68
N ALA A 16 -6.03 6.83 9.44
CA ALA A 16 -5.16 7.86 8.84
C ALA A 16 -5.86 9.19 8.59
N GLN A 17 -7.20 9.23 8.65
CA GLN A 17 -8.05 10.39 8.35
C GLN A 17 -7.69 11.08 7.03
N SER A 18 -7.39 10.30 6.00
CA SER A 18 -7.01 10.81 4.68
C SER A 18 -8.18 11.48 3.97
N HIS A 19 -7.84 12.32 2.98
CA HIS A 19 -8.83 13.00 2.13
C HIS A 19 -8.59 12.62 0.66
N LEU A 20 -9.68 12.45 -0.09
CA LEU A 20 -9.60 12.35 -1.55
C LEU A 20 -9.54 13.76 -2.13
N LEU A 21 -8.43 14.08 -2.80
CA LEU A 21 -8.16 15.39 -3.40
C LEU A 21 -7.97 15.24 -4.90
N GLU A 22 -8.37 16.24 -5.67
CA GLU A 22 -8.01 16.41 -7.07
C GLU A 22 -6.72 17.22 -7.15
N ALA A 23 -5.79 16.79 -8.01
CA ALA A 23 -4.52 17.45 -8.26
C ALA A 23 -4.50 18.15 -9.63
N ASP A 24 -3.48 18.98 -9.86
CA ASP A 24 -3.27 19.78 -11.07
C ASP A 24 -2.98 18.98 -12.35
N ASP A 25 -2.67 17.70 -12.22
CA ASP A 25 -2.55 16.75 -13.33
C ASP A 25 -3.90 16.17 -13.80
N GLY A 26 -5.01 16.60 -13.17
CA GLY A 26 -6.36 16.14 -13.49
C GLY A 26 -6.72 14.76 -12.89
N ASN A 27 -5.89 14.22 -11.98
CA ASN A 27 -6.16 12.96 -11.29
C ASN A 27 -6.57 13.18 -9.83
N TRP A 28 -7.07 12.11 -9.20
CA TRP A 28 -7.47 12.10 -7.80
C TRP A 28 -6.54 11.24 -6.95
N TYR A 29 -6.27 11.70 -5.74
CA TYR A 29 -5.34 11.07 -4.81
C TYR A 29 -5.98 10.95 -3.43
N VAL A 30 -5.86 9.77 -2.81
CA VAL A 30 -6.09 9.61 -1.38
C VAL A 30 -4.85 10.13 -0.67
N VAL A 31 -4.97 11.29 -0.04
CA VAL A 31 -3.86 12.02 0.58
C VAL A 31 -3.81 11.77 2.08
N LYS A 32 -2.69 11.23 2.55
CA LYS A 32 -2.35 11.08 3.97
C LYS A 32 -1.47 12.26 4.40
N PHE A 33 -1.92 12.99 5.41
CA PHE A 33 -1.27 14.23 5.86
C PHE A 33 0.03 13.97 6.63
N ARG A 34 0.94 14.96 6.62
CA ARG A 34 2.28 14.85 7.22
C ARG A 34 2.19 14.71 8.74
N ASN A 35 1.31 15.50 9.36
CA ASN A 35 0.94 15.40 10.77
C ASN A 35 -0.05 14.25 11.04
N ASN A 36 0.14 13.09 10.39
CA ASN A 36 -0.79 11.97 10.42
C ASN A 36 -1.14 11.53 11.86
N PRO A 37 -2.41 11.28 12.19
CA PRO A 37 -2.81 10.83 13.52
C PRO A 37 -2.25 9.45 13.92
N GLN A 38 -1.79 8.64 12.95
CA GLN A 38 -1.18 7.34 13.19
C GLN A 38 0.36 7.37 13.23
N HIS A 39 0.97 8.57 13.19
CA HIS A 39 2.42 8.87 13.16
C HIS A 39 2.97 9.28 11.79
N ARG A 40 3.98 10.18 11.77
CA ARG A 40 4.65 10.69 10.55
C ARG A 40 5.30 9.57 9.72
N ARG A 41 5.96 8.62 10.40
CA ARG A 41 6.57 7.41 9.82
C ARG A 41 5.65 6.63 8.87
N ILE A 42 4.33 6.68 9.08
CA ILE A 42 3.36 6.04 8.18
C ILE A 42 3.52 6.50 6.73
N LEU A 43 3.84 7.78 6.50
CA LEU A 43 4.03 8.30 5.14
C LEU A 43 5.34 7.82 4.51
N VAL A 44 6.40 7.71 5.33
CA VAL A 44 7.68 7.14 4.93
C VAL A 44 7.49 5.68 4.52
N ASN A 45 6.74 4.92 5.32
CA ASN A 45 6.44 3.51 5.07
C ASN A 45 5.70 3.34 3.74
N GLU A 46 4.67 4.15 3.48
CA GLU A 46 3.92 4.14 2.22
C GLU A 46 4.80 4.46 1.00
N LEU A 47 5.69 5.44 1.12
CA LEU A 47 6.59 5.84 0.04
C LEU A 47 7.60 4.72 -0.27
N LEU A 48 8.26 4.17 0.74
CA LEU A 48 9.19 3.04 0.58
C LEU A 48 8.48 1.82 0.01
N ALA A 49 7.33 1.45 0.58
CA ALA A 49 6.53 0.33 0.11
C ALA A 49 6.12 0.51 -1.36
N SER A 50 5.71 1.70 -1.78
CA SER A 50 5.33 1.95 -3.17
C SER A 50 6.49 1.71 -4.15
N ALA A 51 7.71 2.14 -3.80
CA ALA A 51 8.89 1.89 -4.63
C ALA A 51 9.25 0.41 -4.70
N PHE A 52 9.07 -0.33 -3.61
CA PHE A 52 9.37 -1.76 -3.57
C PHE A 52 8.33 -2.58 -4.34
N LEU A 53 7.04 -2.24 -4.21
CA LEU A 53 5.96 -2.88 -4.95
C LEU A 53 6.07 -2.63 -6.46
N GLU A 54 6.49 -1.43 -6.86
CA GLU A 54 6.81 -1.11 -8.25
C GLU A 54 7.91 -2.04 -8.81
N TYR A 55 8.99 -2.25 -8.06
CA TYR A 55 10.05 -3.18 -8.45
C TYR A 55 9.55 -4.63 -8.55
N LEU A 56 8.74 -5.08 -7.59
CA LEU A 56 8.15 -6.42 -7.55
C LEU A 56 7.00 -6.61 -8.56
N LYS A 57 6.60 -5.56 -9.28
CA LYS A 57 5.48 -5.55 -10.23
C LYS A 57 4.16 -6.00 -9.60
N ILE A 58 3.94 -5.64 -8.33
CA ILE A 58 2.71 -5.92 -7.61
C ILE A 58 1.74 -4.77 -7.85
N THR A 59 0.49 -5.06 -8.19
CA THR A 59 -0.50 -4.02 -8.50
C THR A 59 -0.83 -3.18 -7.28
N ALA A 60 -0.26 -1.97 -7.22
CA ALA A 60 -0.52 -0.96 -6.21
C ALA A 60 -0.83 0.39 -6.90
N PRO A 61 -1.47 1.35 -6.20
CA PRO A 61 -1.65 2.68 -6.76
C PRO A 61 -0.32 3.37 -7.05
N GLU A 62 -0.26 4.11 -8.15
CA GLU A 62 0.79 5.10 -8.35
C GLU A 62 0.77 6.11 -7.20
N THR A 63 1.95 6.57 -6.80
CA THR A 63 2.09 7.52 -5.68
C THR A 63 2.67 8.85 -6.15
N ALA A 64 2.27 9.91 -5.45
CA ALA A 64 2.75 11.25 -5.69
C ALA A 64 2.97 11.98 -4.37
N LEU A 65 3.89 12.95 -4.37
CA LEU A 65 3.91 13.98 -3.34
C LEU A 65 2.88 15.03 -3.73
N VAL A 66 1.92 15.30 -2.86
CA VAL A 66 0.85 16.27 -3.08
C VAL A 66 1.06 17.46 -2.16
N GLU A 67 1.24 18.64 -2.74
CA GLU A 67 1.40 19.90 -2.04
C GLU A 67 0.04 20.48 -1.64
N LEU A 68 -0.14 20.74 -0.35
CA LEU A 68 -1.26 21.49 0.19
C LEU A 68 -0.76 22.90 0.56
N SER A 69 -1.13 23.89 -0.24
CA SER A 69 -0.76 25.27 0.01
C SER A 69 -1.58 25.89 1.16
N PRO A 70 -1.06 26.93 1.85
CA PRO A 70 -1.85 27.67 2.83
C PRO A 70 -3.18 28.20 2.26
N ALA A 71 -3.19 28.64 0.99
CA ALA A 71 -4.39 29.12 0.31
C ALA A 71 -5.41 27.98 0.09
N PHE A 72 -4.96 26.79 -0.31
CA PHE A 72 -5.82 25.61 -0.45
C PHE A 72 -6.45 25.24 0.90
N LEU A 73 -5.65 25.19 1.97
CA LEU A 73 -6.12 24.84 3.31
C LEU A 73 -7.14 25.88 3.83
N ALA A 74 -6.86 27.17 3.66
CA ALA A 74 -7.78 28.24 4.04
C ALA A 74 -9.13 28.17 3.29
N ALA A 75 -9.11 27.76 2.02
CA ALA A 75 -10.32 27.59 1.21
C ALA A 75 -11.10 26.30 1.55
N ASN A 76 -10.49 25.33 2.22
CA ASN A 76 -11.07 24.01 2.49
C ASN A 76 -11.03 23.68 3.99
N ALA A 77 -11.77 24.44 4.81
CA ALA A 77 -11.79 24.30 6.28
C ALA A 77 -12.23 22.91 6.79
N ASP A 78 -12.84 22.08 5.96
CA ASP A 78 -13.17 20.69 6.30
C ASP A 78 -11.95 19.75 6.24
N VAL A 79 -10.83 20.18 5.67
CA VAL A 79 -9.54 19.46 5.69
C VAL A 79 -8.89 19.62 7.06
N HIS A 80 -9.13 18.66 7.94
CA HIS A 80 -8.60 18.65 9.31
C HIS A 80 -8.50 17.24 9.86
N ILE A 81 -7.66 17.06 10.88
CA ILE A 81 -7.63 15.86 11.71
C ILE A 81 -8.61 16.04 12.87
N SER A 82 -9.46 15.04 13.11
CA SER A 82 -10.39 15.00 14.23
C SER A 82 -9.79 14.15 15.36
N LEU A 83 -9.57 14.74 16.54
CA LEU A 83 -9.08 14.02 17.74
C LEU A 83 -10.09 14.21 18.89
N GLY A 84 -11.03 13.28 18.99
CA GLY A 84 -12.20 13.43 19.87
C GLY A 84 -13.04 14.62 19.43
N THR A 85 -13.23 15.60 20.32
CA THR A 85 -13.93 16.85 20.01
C THR A 85 -13.03 17.94 19.39
N ARG A 86 -11.71 17.73 19.37
CA ARG A 86 -10.75 18.71 18.84
C ARG A 86 -10.59 18.55 17.34
N ARG A 87 -10.45 19.68 16.66
CA ARG A 87 -9.97 19.76 15.28
C ARG A 87 -8.52 20.23 15.30
N ILE A 88 -7.69 19.55 14.52
CA ILE A 88 -6.28 19.89 14.35
C ILE A 88 -6.11 20.25 12.87
N ASP A 89 -5.57 21.43 12.63
CA ASP A 89 -5.32 21.92 11.28
C ASP A 89 -4.24 21.09 10.59
N ILE A 90 -4.35 20.94 9.27
CA ILE A 90 -3.31 20.30 8.47
C ILE A 90 -2.18 21.29 8.24
N GLU A 91 -0.94 20.83 8.41
CA GLU A 91 0.23 21.65 8.11
C GLU A 91 0.40 21.80 6.59
N PRO A 92 0.72 22.99 6.08
CA PRO A 92 1.03 23.16 4.67
C PRO A 92 2.34 22.44 4.30
N GLY A 93 2.44 22.03 3.04
CA GLY A 93 3.64 21.36 2.51
C GLY A 93 3.31 20.09 1.75
N TRP A 94 4.28 19.18 1.68
CA TRP A 94 4.16 17.94 0.92
C TRP A 94 3.58 16.80 1.76
N HIS A 95 2.63 16.10 1.15
CA HIS A 95 1.91 14.98 1.74
C HIS A 95 1.96 13.76 0.82
N PHE A 96 1.71 12.58 1.36
CA PHE A 96 1.67 11.35 0.57
C PHE A 96 0.32 11.22 -0.14
N GLY A 97 0.32 11.06 -1.47
CA GLY A 97 -0.86 10.81 -2.28
C GLY A 97 -0.81 9.45 -2.95
N SER A 98 -1.88 8.67 -2.80
CA SER A 98 -2.08 7.39 -3.51
C SER A 98 -3.16 7.56 -4.58
N ARG A 99 -2.84 7.30 -5.85
CA ARG A 99 -3.71 7.61 -7.00
C ARG A 99 -4.98 6.76 -6.98
N TYR A 100 -6.12 7.43 -7.01
CA TYR A 100 -7.43 6.79 -7.11
C TYR A 100 -7.59 6.11 -8.48
N PRO A 101 -8.30 4.97 -8.60
CA PRO A 101 -8.39 4.21 -9.86
C PRO A 101 -9.01 4.93 -11.07
N GLY A 102 -9.67 6.07 -10.91
CA GLY A 102 -10.27 6.84 -12.01
C GLY A 102 -11.07 8.04 -11.50
N ASP A 103 -12.06 8.48 -12.27
CA ASP A 103 -12.99 9.54 -11.83
C ASP A 103 -13.86 9.02 -10.68
N PRO A 104 -13.82 9.62 -9.47
CA PRO A 104 -14.58 9.15 -8.31
C PRO A 104 -16.10 9.27 -8.47
N GLY A 105 -16.61 9.99 -9.47
CA GLY A 105 -18.02 10.05 -9.84
C GLY A 105 -18.46 8.98 -10.85
N ARG A 106 -17.52 8.27 -11.48
CA ARG A 106 -17.80 7.27 -12.53
C ARG A 106 -17.27 5.88 -12.19
N THR A 107 -16.12 5.81 -11.52
CA THR A 107 -15.43 4.57 -11.18
C THR A 107 -15.85 4.12 -9.78
N ALA A 108 -16.63 3.05 -9.72
CA ALA A 108 -16.94 2.39 -8.46
C ALA A 108 -15.70 1.64 -7.92
N VAL A 109 -15.34 1.94 -6.67
CA VAL A 109 -14.25 1.28 -5.94
C VAL A 109 -14.84 0.61 -4.70
N TYR A 110 -14.48 -0.65 -4.50
CA TYR A 110 -14.94 -1.50 -3.41
C TYR A 110 -13.77 -1.81 -2.48
N ASP A 111 -13.94 -1.65 -1.18
CA ASP A 111 -12.99 -2.11 -0.14
C ASP A 111 -13.16 -3.59 0.20
N PHE A 112 -14.22 -4.22 -0.35
CA PHE A 112 -14.58 -5.60 -0.09
C PHE A 112 -15.23 -6.25 -1.31
N LEU A 113 -14.89 -7.53 -1.57
CA LEU A 113 -15.64 -8.41 -2.46
C LEU A 113 -16.07 -9.67 -1.70
N PRO A 114 -17.31 -10.15 -1.92
CA PRO A 114 -17.75 -11.43 -1.37
C PRO A 114 -17.03 -12.60 -2.05
N ASP A 115 -16.95 -13.73 -1.35
CA ASP A 115 -16.25 -14.94 -1.82
C ASP A 115 -16.74 -15.43 -3.20
N ALA A 116 -18.00 -15.20 -3.56
CA ALA A 116 -18.54 -15.55 -4.88
C ALA A 116 -17.97 -14.71 -6.04
N LEU A 117 -17.47 -13.50 -5.76
CA LEU A 117 -16.90 -12.58 -6.76
C LEU A 117 -15.37 -12.57 -6.74
N LEU A 118 -14.75 -12.95 -5.63
CA LEU A 118 -13.30 -12.89 -5.47
C LEU A 118 -12.53 -13.75 -6.52
N PRO A 119 -13.01 -14.94 -6.96
CA PRO A 119 -12.40 -15.69 -8.07
C PRO A 119 -12.44 -14.97 -9.42
N GLN A 120 -13.23 -13.90 -9.56
CA GLN A 120 -13.33 -13.09 -10.78
C GLN A 120 -12.29 -11.95 -10.82
N VAL A 121 -11.48 -11.80 -9.76
CA VAL A 121 -10.37 -10.85 -9.74
C VAL A 121 -9.28 -11.35 -10.69
N VAL A 122 -8.93 -10.52 -11.66
CA VAL A 122 -8.03 -10.92 -12.76
C VAL A 122 -6.60 -11.13 -12.29
N ASN A 123 -6.16 -10.37 -11.28
CA ASN A 123 -4.84 -10.43 -10.66
C ASN A 123 -4.92 -11.06 -9.27
N LEU A 124 -5.73 -12.10 -9.09
CA LEU A 124 -5.88 -12.79 -7.79
C LEU A 124 -4.53 -13.30 -7.26
N GLU A 125 -3.58 -13.60 -8.15
CA GLU A 125 -2.24 -14.02 -7.77
C GLU A 125 -1.43 -12.96 -7.02
N ASP A 126 -1.75 -11.67 -7.19
CA ASP A 126 -1.09 -10.58 -6.45
C ASP A 126 -1.28 -10.74 -4.94
N PHE A 127 -2.29 -11.47 -4.47
CA PHE A 127 -2.45 -11.78 -3.05
C PHE A 127 -1.36 -12.69 -2.50
N ARG A 128 -0.78 -13.56 -3.34
CA ARG A 128 0.41 -14.35 -2.98
C ARG A 128 1.64 -13.45 -2.97
N ALA A 129 1.80 -12.65 -4.02
CA ALA A 129 2.89 -11.68 -4.17
C ALA A 129 2.98 -10.71 -2.98
N ILE A 130 1.86 -10.08 -2.63
CA ILE A 130 1.80 -9.11 -1.55
C ILE A 130 1.99 -9.78 -0.18
N LEU A 131 1.66 -11.07 -0.02
CA LEU A 131 1.98 -11.78 1.22
C LEU A 131 3.50 -11.98 1.37
N VAL A 132 4.23 -12.28 0.30
CA VAL A 132 5.70 -12.32 0.31
C VAL A 132 6.24 -10.97 0.78
N PHE A 133 5.77 -9.89 0.14
CA PHE A 133 6.13 -8.53 0.50
C PHE A 133 5.82 -8.21 1.97
N ASP A 134 4.63 -8.54 2.44
CA ASP A 134 4.18 -8.24 3.80
C ASP A 134 5.01 -8.93 4.88
N LYS A 135 5.38 -10.19 4.63
CA LYS A 135 6.27 -10.92 5.54
C LYS A 135 7.66 -10.32 5.55
N TRP A 136 8.14 -9.88 4.40
CA TRP A 136 9.43 -9.19 4.31
C TRP A 136 9.44 -7.88 5.06
N VAL A 137 8.51 -6.97 4.75
CA VAL A 137 8.46 -5.65 5.38
C VAL A 137 7.90 -5.66 6.80
N GLY A 138 7.41 -6.79 7.30
CA GLY A 138 6.80 -6.87 8.62
C GLY A 138 5.55 -5.98 8.72
N ASN A 139 4.66 -6.09 7.74
CA ASN A 139 3.38 -5.39 7.80
C ASN A 139 2.60 -5.84 9.03
N ALA A 140 2.33 -4.92 9.96
CA ALA A 140 1.69 -5.23 11.24
C ALA A 140 0.16 -5.14 11.21
N ASP A 141 -0.44 -4.79 10.07
CA ASP A 141 -1.89 -4.80 9.87
C ASP A 141 -2.34 -6.02 9.04
N GLY A 142 -3.66 -6.22 8.94
CA GLY A 142 -4.25 -7.08 7.93
C GLY A 142 -4.03 -6.49 6.54
N ARG A 143 -3.78 -7.34 5.54
CA ARG A 143 -3.59 -6.88 4.17
C ARG A 143 -4.86 -6.22 3.66
N GLN A 144 -4.76 -4.96 3.23
CA GLN A 144 -5.84 -4.22 2.60
C GLN A 144 -5.68 -4.16 1.08
N SER A 145 -6.81 -4.18 0.39
CA SER A 145 -6.90 -4.05 -1.06
C SER A 145 -8.21 -3.38 -1.44
N VAL A 146 -8.20 -2.62 -2.53
CA VAL A 146 -9.43 -2.13 -3.16
C VAL A 146 -9.64 -2.80 -4.50
N PHE A 147 -10.90 -2.89 -4.91
CA PHE A 147 -11.31 -3.51 -6.16
C PHE A 147 -12.05 -2.52 -7.03
N TYR A 148 -11.80 -2.56 -8.33
CA TYR A 148 -12.56 -1.78 -9.31
C TYR A 148 -12.76 -2.60 -10.57
N ARG A 149 -13.76 -2.24 -11.37
CA ARG A 149 -13.97 -2.87 -12.68
C ARG A 149 -13.13 -2.18 -13.73
N ALA A 150 -12.41 -2.97 -14.52
CA ALA A 150 -11.67 -2.50 -15.68
C ALA A 150 -11.89 -3.44 -16.87
N MET A 151 -11.63 -2.92 -18.07
CA MET A 151 -11.52 -3.72 -19.28
C MET A 151 -10.10 -4.29 -19.34
N VAL A 152 -9.97 -5.61 -19.22
CA VAL A 152 -8.67 -6.28 -19.08
C VAL A 152 -8.41 -7.13 -20.31
N ARG A 153 -7.25 -6.95 -20.96
CA ARG A 153 -6.76 -7.87 -22.00
C ARG A 153 -6.01 -9.03 -21.34
N ARG A 154 -6.13 -10.23 -21.89
CA ARG A 154 -5.36 -11.39 -21.43
C ARG A 154 -3.86 -11.14 -21.70
N GLY A 155 -3.04 -11.12 -20.65
CA GLY A 155 -1.57 -11.11 -20.77
C GLY A 155 -0.87 -9.76 -20.68
N ASP A 156 -1.54 -8.68 -20.27
CA ASP A 156 -0.91 -7.37 -20.11
C ASP A 156 -0.82 -6.97 -18.61
N PRO A 157 0.38 -6.90 -18.01
CA PRO A 157 0.57 -6.45 -16.63
C PRO A 157 0.49 -4.92 -16.46
N GLY A 158 0.26 -4.16 -17.54
CA GLY A 158 -0.05 -2.72 -17.48
C GLY A 158 -1.54 -2.47 -17.68
N MET A 159 -2.29 -2.29 -16.60
CA MET A 159 -3.76 -2.16 -16.65
C MET A 159 -4.19 -0.77 -17.10
N THR A 160 -4.09 -0.50 -18.40
CA THR A 160 -4.80 0.61 -19.05
C THR A 160 -6.10 0.10 -19.67
N SER A 161 -7.17 0.89 -19.53
CA SER A 161 -8.47 0.61 -20.11
C SER A 161 -8.44 0.82 -21.63
N GLU A 162 -7.91 -0.15 -22.38
CA GLU A 162 -7.95 -0.12 -23.85
C GLU A 162 -9.17 -0.84 -24.44
N PRO A 163 -9.66 -0.43 -25.64
CA PRO A 163 -10.76 -1.11 -26.32
C PRO A 163 -10.42 -2.57 -26.64
N GLY A 164 -11.30 -3.51 -26.26
CA GLY A 164 -11.20 -4.95 -26.61
C GLY A 164 -10.91 -5.91 -25.45
N GLY A 165 -10.78 -5.43 -24.21
CA GLY A 165 -10.67 -6.29 -23.02
C GLY A 165 -11.99 -6.96 -22.61
N ARG A 166 -11.93 -7.96 -21.72
CA ARG A 166 -13.12 -8.47 -21.01
C ARG A 166 -13.28 -7.72 -19.69
N PRO A 167 -14.51 -7.41 -19.26
CA PRO A 167 -14.72 -6.79 -17.96
C PRO A 167 -14.30 -7.76 -16.84
N GLY A 168 -13.48 -7.27 -15.91
CA GLY A 168 -13.03 -8.04 -14.75
C GLY A 168 -12.82 -7.14 -13.54
N PHE A 169 -12.78 -7.75 -12.36
CA PHE A 169 -12.36 -7.04 -11.14
C PHE A 169 -10.85 -7.00 -11.08
N VAL A 170 -10.32 -5.86 -10.68
CA VAL A 170 -8.89 -5.63 -10.49
C VAL A 170 -8.66 -5.31 -9.03
N ALA A 171 -7.73 -5.99 -8.39
CA ALA A 171 -7.27 -5.63 -7.05
C ALA A 171 -6.09 -4.64 -7.12
N ARG A 172 -6.10 -3.62 -6.27
CA ARG A 172 -4.93 -2.80 -5.95
C ARG A 172 -4.60 -2.96 -4.48
N MET A 173 -3.35 -3.29 -4.18
CA MET A 173 -2.84 -3.40 -2.81
C MET A 173 -2.60 -2.00 -2.25
N ILE A 174 -3.27 -1.68 -1.16
CA ILE A 174 -3.26 -0.35 -0.55
C ILE A 174 -2.90 -0.44 0.93
N ASP A 175 -2.72 0.75 1.54
CA ASP A 175 -2.51 0.95 2.96
C ASP A 175 -1.29 0.18 3.49
N HIS A 176 -0.10 0.63 3.08
CA HIS A 176 1.18 0.07 3.51
C HIS A 176 1.78 0.83 4.69
N GLY A 177 0.97 1.69 5.32
CA GLY A 177 1.37 2.49 6.47
C GLY A 177 1.94 1.68 7.63
N PHE A 178 1.45 0.45 7.82
CA PHE A 178 1.91 -0.47 8.87
C PHE A 178 3.02 -1.44 8.43
N ALA A 179 3.60 -1.26 7.24
CA ALA A 179 4.92 -1.83 6.94
C ALA A 179 5.92 -1.37 8.02
N PHE A 180 6.90 -2.22 8.31
CA PHE A 180 7.93 -1.97 9.34
C PHE A 180 7.34 -1.78 10.74
N ASN A 181 6.26 -2.51 11.04
CA ASN A 181 5.46 -2.35 12.25
C ASN A 181 4.96 -0.90 12.47
N GLY A 182 4.65 -0.21 11.38
CA GLY A 182 4.06 1.13 11.38
C GLY A 182 4.94 2.16 12.08
N PRO A 183 4.47 2.78 13.19
CA PRO A 183 5.24 3.80 13.89
C PRO A 183 6.47 3.23 14.62
N ASN A 184 6.57 1.93 14.83
CA ASN A 184 7.61 1.34 15.69
C ASN A 184 8.95 1.15 14.97
N TRP A 185 8.94 0.91 13.65
CA TRP A 185 10.15 0.63 12.86
C TRP A 185 10.96 -0.55 13.39
N ASP A 186 10.29 -1.68 13.52
CA ASP A 186 10.86 -2.98 13.85
C ASP A 186 10.07 -4.12 13.17
N PHE A 187 10.41 -5.37 13.49
CA PHE A 187 9.89 -6.55 12.79
C PHE A 187 9.43 -7.64 13.76
N PRO A 188 8.35 -7.41 14.54
CA PRO A 188 7.79 -8.46 15.38
C PRO A 188 7.30 -9.62 14.50
N GLU A 189 7.61 -10.85 14.92
CA GLU A 189 7.18 -12.01 14.15
C GLU A 189 5.71 -12.33 14.41
N SER A 190 4.96 -12.47 13.32
CA SER A 190 3.55 -12.83 13.38
C SER A 190 3.16 -13.77 12.25
N PRO A 191 2.61 -14.97 12.57
CA PRO A 191 1.99 -15.82 11.56
C PRO A 191 0.79 -15.15 10.87
N LEU A 192 0.09 -14.24 11.56
CA LEU A 192 -1.20 -13.69 11.12
C LEU A 192 -1.12 -12.37 10.35
N GLN A 193 -0.23 -11.46 10.75
CA GLN A 193 -0.16 -10.14 10.14
C GLN A 193 0.28 -10.22 8.67
N GLY A 194 -0.22 -9.30 7.84
CA GLY A 194 -0.01 -9.31 6.39
C GLY A 194 -0.86 -10.30 5.59
N LEU A 195 -1.69 -11.13 6.25
CA LEU A 195 -2.65 -11.98 5.53
C LEU A 195 -3.86 -11.16 5.10
N TYR A 196 -4.39 -11.47 3.91
CA TYR A 196 -5.70 -11.00 3.50
C TYR A 196 -6.80 -11.74 4.25
N ALA A 197 -7.87 -11.03 4.63
CA ALA A 197 -8.92 -11.57 5.49
C ALA A 197 -9.65 -12.79 4.88
N ARG A 198 -9.77 -12.86 3.56
CA ARG A 198 -10.40 -14.00 2.85
C ARG A 198 -9.36 -14.99 2.40
N ARG A 199 -9.28 -16.13 3.08
CA ARG A 199 -8.33 -17.21 2.79
C ARG A 199 -8.45 -17.78 1.37
N LEU A 200 -9.60 -17.63 0.72
CA LEU A 200 -9.87 -18.08 -0.65
C LEU A 200 -8.79 -17.60 -1.64
N VAL A 201 -8.19 -16.42 -1.42
CA VAL A 201 -7.11 -15.90 -2.28
C VAL A 201 -5.85 -16.79 -2.27
N TYR A 202 -5.74 -17.68 -1.28
CA TYR A 202 -4.63 -18.61 -1.12
C TYR A 202 -4.99 -20.07 -1.42
N ASP A 203 -6.20 -20.35 -1.92
CA ASP A 203 -6.66 -21.71 -2.21
C ASP A 203 -5.78 -22.43 -3.23
N SER A 204 -5.06 -21.71 -4.10
CA SER A 204 -4.13 -22.28 -5.08
C SER A 204 -2.77 -22.66 -4.49
N VAL A 205 -2.44 -22.26 -3.27
CA VAL A 205 -1.15 -22.53 -2.65
C VAL A 205 -1.05 -24.00 -2.23
N ARG A 206 -0.02 -24.69 -2.70
CA ARG A 206 0.33 -26.10 -2.39
C ARG A 206 1.70 -26.23 -1.73
N SER A 207 2.59 -25.29 -1.95
CA SER A 207 3.98 -25.31 -1.48
C SER A 207 4.60 -23.90 -1.46
N LEU A 208 5.85 -23.77 -0.99
CA LEU A 208 6.61 -22.51 -1.10
C LEU A 208 6.80 -22.08 -2.56
N ASN A 209 6.90 -23.03 -3.50
CA ASN A 209 7.12 -22.73 -4.92
C ASN A 209 5.97 -21.93 -5.54
N ASP A 210 4.76 -21.95 -4.94
CA ASP A 210 3.61 -21.19 -5.45
C ASP A 210 3.68 -19.69 -5.15
N PHE A 211 4.72 -19.25 -4.41
CA PHE A 211 5.05 -17.85 -4.17
C PHE A 211 6.16 -17.32 -5.08
N GLU A 212 6.70 -18.17 -5.97
CA GLU A 212 7.61 -17.70 -7.00
C GLU A 212 6.85 -16.95 -8.11
N PRO A 213 7.48 -15.94 -8.75
CA PRO A 213 8.90 -15.53 -8.62
C PRO A 213 9.18 -14.52 -7.49
N TRP A 214 8.17 -14.14 -6.70
CA TRP A 214 8.29 -13.02 -5.76
C TRP A 214 9.21 -13.34 -4.57
N LEU A 215 9.27 -14.61 -4.16
CA LEU A 215 10.22 -15.07 -3.15
C LEU A 215 11.67 -14.83 -3.60
N ASP A 216 12.04 -15.31 -4.77
CA ASP A 216 13.38 -15.08 -5.34
C ASP A 216 13.68 -13.60 -5.52
N GLN A 217 12.72 -12.81 -6.02
CA GLN A 217 12.88 -11.36 -6.19
C GLN A 217 13.15 -10.63 -4.87
N VAL A 218 12.49 -11.03 -3.78
CA VAL A 218 12.71 -10.43 -2.46
C VAL A 218 14.03 -10.92 -1.86
N ILE A 219 14.37 -12.19 -1.97
CA ILE A 219 15.65 -12.72 -1.43
C ILE A 219 16.85 -12.05 -2.12
N SER A 220 16.73 -11.80 -3.41
CA SER A 220 17.73 -11.13 -4.24
C SER A 220 17.41 -9.64 -4.48
N PHE A 221 16.65 -9.02 -3.58
CA PHE A 221 16.22 -7.63 -3.75
C PHE A 221 17.44 -6.69 -3.84
N PRO A 222 17.51 -5.82 -4.86
CA PRO A 222 18.65 -4.94 -5.09
C PRO A 222 18.72 -3.77 -4.10
N GLU A 223 19.90 -3.53 -3.55
CA GLU A 223 20.16 -2.39 -2.65
C GLU A 223 19.85 -1.05 -3.33
N GLU A 224 20.09 -0.95 -4.65
CA GLU A 224 19.87 0.28 -5.41
C GLU A 224 18.39 0.69 -5.49
N VAL A 225 17.45 -0.24 -5.26
CA VAL A 225 16.02 0.10 -5.15
C VAL A 225 15.74 0.72 -3.78
N ILE A 226 16.36 0.22 -2.71
CA ILE A 226 16.27 0.78 -1.36
C ILE A 226 16.85 2.20 -1.34
N ASP A 227 18.06 2.38 -1.88
CA ASP A 227 18.71 3.69 -1.96
C ASP A 227 17.89 4.72 -2.74
N ARG A 228 17.31 4.31 -3.87
CA ARG A 228 16.45 5.20 -4.67
C ARG A 228 15.16 5.54 -3.94
N ALA A 229 14.59 4.61 -3.19
CA ALA A 229 13.40 4.86 -2.38
C ALA A 229 13.71 5.83 -1.24
N TRP A 230 14.82 5.65 -0.54
CA TRP A 230 15.30 6.55 0.52
C TRP A 230 15.46 7.98 0.00
N LYS A 231 16.12 8.15 -1.15
CA LYS A 231 16.36 9.48 -1.77
C LYS A 231 15.08 10.21 -2.21
N ARG A 232 13.94 9.53 -2.27
CA ARG A 232 12.63 10.13 -2.61
C ARG A 232 11.91 10.68 -1.39
N ILE A 233 12.36 10.37 -0.17
CA ILE A 233 11.71 10.81 1.07
C ILE A 233 11.96 12.31 1.27
N PRO A 234 10.92 13.14 1.47
CA PRO A 234 11.11 14.53 1.86
C PRO A 234 11.87 14.65 3.19
N PRO A 235 12.92 15.47 3.30
CA PRO A 235 13.75 15.55 4.51
C PRO A 235 12.96 15.85 5.79
N ASP A 236 11.93 16.70 5.69
CA ASP A 236 11.04 17.07 6.81
C ASP A 236 10.18 15.90 7.34
N TRP A 237 10.05 14.81 6.57
CA TRP A 237 9.33 13.61 7.01
C TRP A 237 10.17 12.71 7.93
N ILE A 238 11.50 12.84 7.88
CA ILE A 238 12.45 12.05 8.65
C ILE A 238 13.38 12.90 9.51
N ASP A 239 13.11 14.20 9.62
CA ASP A 239 13.88 15.13 10.44
C ASP A 239 14.05 14.60 11.87
N GLY A 240 15.30 14.33 12.24
CA GLY A 240 15.72 13.76 13.53
C GLY A 240 15.56 12.25 13.65
N GLU A 241 15.22 11.55 12.57
CA GLU A 241 14.96 10.10 12.52
C GLU A 241 15.76 9.39 11.40
N GLU A 242 16.72 10.07 10.77
CA GLU A 242 17.51 9.57 9.65
C GLU A 242 18.28 8.29 10.02
N ASP A 243 19.04 8.32 11.11
CA ASP A 243 19.78 7.15 11.60
C ASP A 243 18.86 5.96 11.92
N ALA A 244 17.65 6.23 12.42
CA ALA A 244 16.68 5.19 12.76
C ALA A 244 16.09 4.55 11.50
N LEU A 245 15.90 5.34 10.44
CA LEU A 245 15.48 4.83 9.14
C LEU A 245 16.60 4.00 8.49
N ASP A 246 17.85 4.45 8.53
CA ASP A 246 18.97 3.71 7.96
C ASP A 246 19.14 2.35 8.63
N GLN A 247 19.12 2.31 9.97
CA GLN A 247 19.13 1.05 10.73
C GLN A 247 17.91 0.15 10.46
N LEU A 248 16.74 0.73 10.16
CA LEU A 248 15.57 -0.03 9.75
C LEU A 248 15.82 -0.70 8.38
N LEU A 249 16.35 0.04 7.41
CA LEU A 249 16.57 -0.44 6.05
C LEU A 249 17.68 -1.49 5.98
N GLU A 250 18.74 -1.36 6.78
CA GLU A 250 19.77 -2.40 6.95
C GLU A 250 19.16 -3.71 7.47
N ARG A 251 18.35 -3.63 8.55
CA ARG A 251 17.66 -4.79 9.12
C ARG A 251 16.65 -5.38 8.12
N LEU A 252 15.93 -4.55 7.37
CA LEU A 252 15.01 -5.00 6.31
C LEU A 252 15.77 -5.78 5.24
N PHE A 253 16.92 -5.26 4.84
CA PHE A 253 17.76 -5.88 3.84
C PHE A 253 18.17 -7.26 4.33
N GLU A 254 18.78 -7.40 5.50
CA GLU A 254 19.16 -8.69 6.07
C GLU A 254 17.98 -9.67 6.20
N ARG A 255 16.81 -9.15 6.63
CA ARG A 255 15.58 -9.92 6.85
C ARG A 255 15.07 -10.63 5.59
N ARG A 256 15.39 -10.16 4.38
CA ARG A 256 14.89 -10.75 3.12
C ARG A 256 15.15 -12.25 2.98
N LYS A 257 16.25 -12.75 3.57
CA LYS A 257 16.62 -14.17 3.55
C LYS A 257 15.68 -15.05 4.39
N ARG A 258 14.94 -14.44 5.33
CA ARG A 258 14.00 -15.13 6.23
C ARG A 258 12.60 -15.28 5.63
N VAL A 259 12.29 -14.65 4.51
CA VAL A 259 10.92 -14.64 3.98
C VAL A 259 10.33 -16.04 3.74
N PRO A 260 11.08 -17.05 3.26
CA PRO A 260 10.57 -18.42 3.15
C PRO A 260 10.07 -19.01 4.48
N GLU A 261 10.83 -18.84 5.57
CA GLU A 261 10.41 -19.33 6.90
C GLU A 261 9.19 -18.57 7.43
N LEU A 262 9.09 -17.27 7.16
CA LEU A 262 7.98 -16.41 7.59
C LEU A 262 6.66 -16.76 6.88
N ILE A 263 6.74 -17.11 5.59
CA ILE A 263 5.58 -17.62 4.85
C ILE A 263 5.18 -18.99 5.41
N ALA A 264 6.13 -19.91 5.59
CA ALA A 264 5.85 -21.23 6.13
C ALA A 264 5.21 -21.16 7.54
N ALA A 265 5.65 -20.22 8.38
CA ALA A 265 5.10 -19.99 9.71
C ALA A 265 3.62 -19.61 9.71
N CYS A 266 3.08 -19.06 8.62
CA CYS A 266 1.63 -18.76 8.50
C CYS A 266 0.76 -20.00 8.72
N ARG A 267 1.26 -21.20 8.40
CA ARG A 267 0.56 -22.47 8.61
C ARG A 267 0.28 -22.76 10.09
N GLN A 268 1.07 -22.17 10.99
CA GLN A 268 0.94 -22.33 12.44
C GLN A 268 -0.09 -21.35 13.04
N ALA A 269 -0.66 -20.45 12.25
CA ALA A 269 -1.77 -19.61 12.68
C ALA A 269 -2.96 -20.47 13.13
N ARG A 270 -3.78 -19.94 14.06
CA ARG A 270 -4.99 -20.61 14.58
C ARG A 270 -5.88 -21.17 13.46
N VAL A 271 -5.93 -20.48 12.34
CA VAL A 271 -6.58 -20.94 11.11
C VAL A 271 -5.53 -20.91 10.01
N ASN A 272 -5.12 -22.10 9.53
CA ASN A 272 -4.16 -22.20 8.43
C ASN A 272 -4.74 -21.48 7.19
N PRO A 273 -4.03 -20.46 6.64
CA PRO A 273 -4.47 -19.74 5.45
C PRO A 273 -4.29 -20.56 4.17
N PHE A 274 -3.48 -21.62 4.20
CA PHE A 274 -3.13 -22.45 3.04
C PHE A 274 -3.77 -23.84 3.18
N PRO A 275 -5.06 -24.01 2.89
CA PRO A 275 -5.79 -25.25 3.15
C PRO A 275 -5.26 -26.44 2.34
N ASN A 276 -4.61 -26.18 1.21
CA ASN A 276 -4.17 -27.21 0.27
C ASN A 276 -2.64 -27.40 0.27
N TRP A 277 -1.92 -26.77 1.20
CA TRP A 277 -0.47 -26.91 1.33
C TRP A 277 -0.13 -28.19 2.10
N THR A 278 0.33 -29.19 1.35
CA THR A 278 0.87 -30.46 1.86
C THR A 278 2.34 -30.31 2.25
#